data_AF-A0A091R7N3-F1
#
_entry.id   AF-A0A091R7N3-F1
#
_cell.length_a   1.000
_cell.length_b   1.000
_cell.length_c   1.000
_cell.angle_alpha   90.00
_cell.angle_beta   90.00
_cell.angle_gamma   90.00
#
_symmetry.space_group_name_H-M   'P 1'
#
loop_
_entity.id
_entity.type
_entity.pdbx_description
1 polymer ?
#
loop_
_entity_poly.entity_id
_entity_poly.type
_entity_poly.pdbx_seq_one_letter_code
_entity_poly.pdbx_strand_id
1 'polypeptide(L)'
;PHNRLGQIHSQALEGLGALQELDLSNNHLTTLTPETFLPLTSLVTLDLSGNRLGELDPGVLSALPRLQALLLQDNPWVCSCGILPLWRWLSFNREKVQEKSLLLCRIPEQLNKYPIMAFGNESFRQCQETSLSAQHYIAFLLIGPFSFTASIFFCIFMGSIVAAYHN
;
A
#
# COMPACT_ATOMS: atom_id res chain seq x y z
N PRO A 1 20.34 11.18 14.36
CA PRO A 1 19.04 11.80 14.69
C PRO A 1 18.94 13.33 14.40
N HIS A 2 17.75 13.79 13.96
CA HIS A 2 17.35 15.21 13.73
C HIS A 2 17.86 15.89 12.44
N ASN A 3 17.24 15.57 11.31
CA ASN A 3 17.45 16.31 10.05
C ASN A 3 16.10 16.72 9.43
N ARG A 4 16.15 17.43 8.30
CA ARG A 4 14.97 17.84 7.52
C ARG A 4 14.82 17.02 6.23
N LEU A 5 15.25 15.76 6.24
CA LEU A 5 15.19 14.90 5.06
C LEU A 5 13.73 14.59 4.72
N GLY A 6 13.28 15.04 3.55
CA GLY A 6 11.96 14.72 3.01
C GLY A 6 11.95 13.44 2.18
N GLN A 7 13.08 13.10 1.58
CA GLN A 7 13.29 11.91 0.75
C GLN A 7 14.73 11.41 0.91
N ILE A 8 14.94 10.14 0.63
CA ILE A 8 16.27 9.53 0.52
C ILE A 8 16.44 9.15 -0.94
N HIS A 9 17.52 9.63 -1.56
CA HIS A 9 17.84 9.26 -2.93
C HIS A 9 18.22 7.76 -3.00
N SER A 10 17.83 7.06 -4.06
CA SER A 10 18.04 5.61 -4.19
C SER A 10 19.51 5.18 -4.03
N GLN A 11 20.43 6.06 -4.43
CA GLN A 11 21.87 5.82 -4.36
C GLN A 11 22.54 6.32 -3.06
N ALA A 12 21.79 7.00 -2.18
CA ALA A 12 22.36 7.62 -0.99
C ALA A 12 22.97 6.62 -0.01
N LEU A 13 22.51 5.36 -0.07
CA LEU A 13 22.94 4.28 0.81
C LEU A 13 23.78 3.22 0.07
N GLU A 14 24.16 3.47 -1.18
CA GLU A 14 25.08 2.59 -1.92
C GLU A 14 26.43 2.49 -1.20
N GLY A 15 27.01 1.30 -1.22
CA GLY A 15 28.29 1.01 -0.55
C GLY A 15 28.19 0.80 0.98
N LEU A 16 27.03 1.05 1.60
CA LEU A 16 26.84 0.88 3.05
C LEU A 16 26.41 -0.55 3.45
N GLY A 17 26.83 -1.58 2.71
CA GLY A 17 26.38 -2.96 2.93
C GLY A 17 26.82 -3.60 4.26
N ALA A 18 27.81 -3.02 4.93
CA ALA A 18 28.26 -3.43 6.26
C ALA A 18 27.54 -2.69 7.41
N LEU A 19 26.69 -1.70 7.10
CA LEU A 19 25.97 -0.92 8.10
C LEU A 19 25.02 -1.84 8.88
N GLN A 20 25.07 -1.78 10.22
CA GLN A 20 24.24 -2.58 11.11
C GLN A 20 23.09 -1.79 11.74
N GLU A 21 23.29 -0.49 11.94
CA GLU A 21 22.30 0.39 12.56
C GLU A 21 22.11 1.62 11.69
N LEU A 22 20.85 1.94 11.40
CA LEU A 22 20.48 3.12 10.62
C LEU A 22 19.40 3.88 11.38
N ASP A 23 19.78 5.05 11.88
CA ASP A 23 18.88 5.98 12.55
C ASP A 23 18.45 7.08 11.56
N LEU A 24 17.19 7.00 11.13
CA LEU A 24 16.50 8.00 10.33
C LEU A 24 15.39 8.70 11.14
N SER A 25 15.41 8.55 12.46
CA SER A 25 14.40 9.12 13.34
C SER A 25 14.35 10.65 13.24
N ASN A 26 13.17 11.20 13.52
CA ASN A 26 12.95 12.65 13.62
C ASN A 26 13.37 13.40 12.33
N ASN A 27 12.90 12.89 11.19
CA ASN A 27 13.05 13.50 9.88
C ASN A 27 11.67 13.89 9.31
N HIS A 28 11.58 14.17 8.01
CA HIS A 28 10.35 14.52 7.33
C HIS A 28 10.00 13.53 6.21
N LEU A 29 10.44 12.28 6.35
CA LEU A 29 10.24 11.24 5.36
C LEU A 29 8.76 10.93 5.23
N THR A 30 8.22 11.05 4.03
CA THR A 30 6.80 10.77 3.72
C THR A 30 6.61 9.43 3.02
N THR A 31 7.62 9.00 2.26
CA THR A 31 7.60 7.79 1.43
C THR A 31 9.00 7.18 1.42
N LEU A 32 9.06 5.85 1.36
CA LEU A 32 10.29 5.08 1.24
C LEU A 32 10.11 4.04 0.14
N THR A 33 11.14 3.82 -0.66
CA THR A 33 11.11 2.83 -1.73
C THR A 33 12.07 1.67 -1.41
N PRO A 34 11.73 0.42 -1.74
CA PRO A 34 12.58 -0.73 -1.44
C PRO A 34 13.99 -0.62 -2.00
N GLU A 35 14.14 -0.01 -3.19
CA GLU A 35 15.41 0.12 -3.92
C GLU A 35 16.47 0.85 -3.09
N THR A 36 16.04 1.85 -2.32
CA THR A 36 16.91 2.65 -1.47
C THR A 36 17.59 1.82 -0.37
N PHE A 37 16.95 0.72 0.07
CA PHE A 37 17.41 -0.11 1.19
C PHE A 37 18.07 -1.41 0.73
N LEU A 38 17.99 -1.77 -0.55
CA LEU A 38 18.63 -2.97 -1.11
C LEU A 38 20.12 -3.11 -0.78
N PRO A 39 20.94 -2.03 -0.77
CA PRO A 39 22.36 -2.16 -0.43
C PRO A 39 22.62 -2.61 1.02
N LEU A 40 21.67 -2.39 1.94
CA LEU A 40 21.87 -2.51 3.40
C LEU A 40 21.70 -3.96 3.91
N THR A 41 22.43 -4.89 3.30
CA THR A 41 22.30 -6.34 3.55
C THR A 41 22.67 -6.78 4.98
N SER A 42 23.44 -5.98 5.71
CA SER A 42 23.84 -6.26 7.11
C SER A 42 23.01 -5.54 8.16
N LEU A 43 21.98 -4.79 7.77
CA LEU A 43 21.24 -3.95 8.70
C LEU A 43 20.44 -4.79 9.70
N VAL A 44 20.63 -4.49 10.98
CA VAL A 44 20.01 -5.15 12.14
C VAL A 44 18.98 -4.24 12.79
N THR A 45 19.27 -2.95 12.89
CA THR A 45 18.40 -1.96 13.54
C THR A 45 18.04 -0.84 12.56
N LEU A 46 16.75 -0.57 12.41
CA LEU A 46 16.24 0.56 11.63
C LEU A 46 15.29 1.40 12.48
N ASP A 47 15.63 2.66 12.65
CA ASP A 47 14.77 3.64 13.31
C ASP A 47 14.14 4.59 12.28
N LEU A 48 12.82 4.51 12.13
CA LEU A 48 12.01 5.41 11.30
C LEU A 48 11.03 6.25 12.13
N SER A 49 11.20 6.27 13.46
CA SER A 49 10.31 6.99 14.37
C SER A 49 10.30 8.50 14.13
N GLY A 50 9.20 9.16 14.46
CA GLY A 50 9.12 10.63 14.35
C GLY A 50 9.25 11.16 12.91
N ASN A 51 8.79 10.40 11.91
CA ASN A 51 8.75 10.82 10.51
C ASN A 51 7.30 11.20 10.11
N ARG A 52 7.04 11.29 8.80
CA ARG A 52 5.73 11.66 8.24
C ARG A 52 5.15 10.52 7.39
N LEU A 53 5.46 9.27 7.74
CA LEU A 53 4.98 8.09 7.03
C LEU A 53 3.49 7.86 7.36
N GLY A 54 2.65 7.92 6.33
CA GLY A 54 1.25 7.51 6.42
C GLY A 54 1.06 6.01 6.16
N GLU A 55 1.93 5.45 5.34
CA GLU A 55 1.98 4.06 4.94
C GLU A 55 3.44 3.65 4.74
N LEU A 56 3.71 2.35 4.72
CA LEU A 56 5.03 1.80 4.46
C LEU A 56 4.90 0.57 3.59
N ASP A 57 5.55 0.59 2.44
CA ASP A 57 5.64 -0.59 1.57
C ASP A 57 6.43 -1.69 2.31
N PRO A 58 5.85 -2.89 2.54
CA PRO A 58 6.56 -3.99 3.17
C PRO A 58 7.76 -4.48 2.35
N GLY A 59 7.87 -4.11 1.07
CA GLY A 59 9.07 -4.30 0.25
C GLY A 59 10.31 -3.63 0.84
N VAL A 60 10.15 -2.47 1.49
CA VAL A 60 11.25 -1.78 2.21
C VAL A 60 11.80 -2.66 3.32
N LEU A 61 10.91 -3.27 4.11
CA LEU A 61 11.30 -4.15 5.21
C LEU A 61 11.80 -5.51 4.71
N SER A 62 11.26 -5.98 3.58
CA SER A 62 11.67 -7.25 2.95
C SER A 62 13.05 -7.16 2.30
N ALA A 63 13.51 -5.95 1.94
CA ALA A 63 14.86 -5.69 1.44
C ALA A 63 15.95 -5.84 2.53
N LEU A 64 15.57 -6.00 3.80
CA LEU A 64 16.47 -6.01 4.95
C LEU A 64 16.50 -7.41 5.62
N PRO A 65 17.25 -8.38 5.08
CA PRO A 65 17.17 -9.78 5.49
C PRO A 65 17.66 -10.05 6.92
N ARG A 66 18.46 -9.13 7.50
CA ARG A 66 19.03 -9.25 8.85
C ARG A 66 18.35 -8.38 9.89
N LEU A 67 17.25 -7.70 9.54
CA LEU A 67 16.56 -6.80 10.44
C LEU A 67 16.03 -7.56 11.68
N GLN A 68 16.32 -7.02 12.86
CA GLN A 68 15.92 -7.55 14.17
C GLN A 68 15.24 -6.50 15.05
N ALA A 69 15.47 -5.20 14.82
CA ALA A 69 14.84 -4.13 15.57
C ALA A 69 14.32 -3.04 14.63
N LEU A 70 13.03 -2.74 14.75
CA LEU A 70 12.32 -1.75 13.95
C LEU A 70 11.54 -0.80 14.86
N LEU A 71 11.77 0.50 14.70
CA LEU A 71 11.05 1.57 15.38
C LEU A 71 10.22 2.37 14.36
N LEU A 72 8.93 2.54 14.63
CA LEU A 72 7.94 3.13 13.72
C LEU A 72 6.96 4.10 14.42
N GLN A 73 7.11 4.30 15.72
CA GLN A 73 6.28 5.19 16.52
C GLN A 73 6.38 6.64 16.03
N ASP A 74 5.42 7.46 16.44
CA ASP A 74 5.38 8.89 16.10
C ASP A 74 5.36 9.19 14.58
N ASN A 75 4.71 8.32 13.81
CA ASN A 75 4.36 8.56 12.42
C ASN A 75 2.83 8.74 12.26
N PRO A 76 2.37 9.49 11.24
CA PRO A 76 0.96 9.73 10.97
C PRO A 76 0.25 8.56 10.26
N TRP A 77 0.35 7.35 10.82
CA TRP A 77 -0.17 6.13 10.19
C TRP A 77 -1.65 6.24 9.81
N VAL A 78 -1.93 5.93 8.54
CA VAL A 78 -3.27 5.94 7.94
C VAL A 78 -3.84 4.53 7.99
N CYS A 79 -4.66 4.27 9.00
CA CYS A 79 -5.35 3.01 9.24
C CYS A 79 -6.60 2.85 8.37
N SER A 80 -6.39 2.85 7.05
CA SER A 80 -7.34 2.44 6.02
C SER A 80 -6.89 1.11 5.41
N CYS A 81 -7.47 0.70 4.27
CA CYS A 81 -7.00 -0.50 3.57
C CYS A 81 -5.53 -0.43 3.12
N GLY A 82 -4.96 0.77 2.95
CA GLY A 82 -3.54 0.94 2.60
C GLY A 82 -2.56 0.45 3.66
N ILE A 83 -2.96 0.38 4.94
CA ILE A 83 -2.08 -0.11 6.02
C ILE A 83 -1.94 -1.63 6.04
N LEU A 84 -2.83 -2.36 5.34
CA LEU A 84 -2.92 -3.82 5.39
C LEU A 84 -1.59 -4.53 5.10
N PRO A 85 -0.80 -4.15 4.07
CA PRO A 85 0.48 -4.80 3.81
C PRO A 85 1.47 -4.63 4.98
N LEU A 86 1.56 -3.43 5.55
CA LEU A 86 2.38 -3.17 6.74
C LEU A 86 1.87 -3.95 7.95
N TRP A 87 0.56 -3.91 8.22
CA TRP A 87 -0.05 -4.64 9.33
C TRP A 87 0.21 -6.15 9.27
N ARG A 88 0.16 -6.75 8.06
CA ARG A 88 0.52 -8.15 7.85
C ARG A 88 1.97 -8.39 8.26
N TRP A 89 2.90 -7.58 7.75
CA TRP A 89 4.32 -7.72 8.09
C TRP A 89 4.55 -7.61 9.60
N LEU A 90 3.98 -6.61 10.25
CA LEU A 90 4.07 -6.39 11.71
C LEU A 90 3.51 -7.59 12.49
N SER A 91 2.40 -8.16 12.01
CA SER A 91 1.74 -9.30 12.65
C SER A 91 2.55 -10.60 12.55
N PHE A 92 3.33 -10.77 11.48
CA PHE A 92 4.23 -11.92 11.29
C PHE A 92 5.61 -11.74 11.94
N ASN A 93 6.08 -10.49 12.10
CA ASN A 93 7.41 -10.17 12.61
C ASN A 93 7.34 -9.45 13.97
N ARG A 94 6.41 -9.88 14.84
CA ARG A 94 6.11 -9.16 16.09
C ARG A 94 7.36 -8.98 16.95
N GLU A 95 8.24 -9.96 17.00
CA GLU A 95 9.49 -9.93 17.76
C GLU A 95 10.46 -8.82 17.34
N LYS A 96 10.39 -8.36 16.08
CA LYS A 96 11.28 -7.31 15.56
C LYS A 96 10.80 -5.89 15.86
N VAL A 97 9.53 -5.74 16.19
CA VAL A 97 8.90 -4.43 16.39
C VAL A 97 9.12 -3.96 17.82
N GLN A 98 9.84 -2.84 17.96
CA GLN A 98 10.02 -2.15 19.23
C GLN A 98 8.81 -1.26 19.55
N GLU A 99 8.57 -1.00 20.83
CA GLU A 99 7.54 -0.06 21.29
C GLU A 99 6.14 -0.30 20.70
N LYS A 100 5.72 -1.57 20.59
CA LYS A 100 4.47 -2.03 19.96
C LYS A 100 3.22 -1.23 20.35
N SER A 101 3.14 -0.84 21.62
CA SER A 101 2.02 -0.08 22.18
C SER A 101 1.95 1.37 21.66
N LEU A 102 3.03 1.87 21.05
CA LEU A 102 3.14 3.22 20.49
C LEU A 102 2.98 3.26 18.96
N LEU A 103 2.78 2.11 18.31
CA LEU A 103 2.34 2.05 16.92
C LEU A 103 0.83 2.34 16.85
N LEU A 104 0.51 3.63 16.76
CA LEU A 104 -0.85 4.13 16.81
C LEU A 104 -1.29 4.71 15.46
N CYS A 105 -2.55 4.47 15.12
CA CYS A 105 -3.25 5.15 14.04
C CYS A 105 -3.38 6.64 14.32
N ARG A 106 -3.25 7.46 13.28
CA ARG A 106 -3.58 8.90 13.32
C ARG A 106 -4.76 9.26 12.44
N ILE A 107 -4.94 8.52 11.36
CA ILE A 107 -6.02 8.70 10.39
C ILE A 107 -6.70 7.33 10.18
N PRO A 108 -8.03 7.25 10.00
CA PRO A 108 -8.99 8.35 10.10
C PRO A 108 -9.19 8.78 11.57
N GLU A 109 -9.86 9.92 11.79
CA GLU A 109 -10.02 10.53 13.13
C GLU A 109 -10.68 9.57 14.14
N GLN A 110 -11.60 8.72 13.68
CA GLN A 110 -12.30 7.73 14.50
C GLN A 110 -11.36 6.68 15.10
N LEU A 111 -10.23 6.44 14.44
CA LEU A 111 -9.19 5.51 14.88
C LEU A 111 -7.98 6.24 15.46
N ASN A 112 -8.04 7.55 15.70
CA ASN A 112 -6.91 8.28 16.26
C ASN A 112 -6.49 7.69 17.61
N LYS A 113 -5.19 7.40 17.74
CA LYS A 113 -4.56 6.72 18.88
C LYS A 113 -4.96 5.24 19.05
N TYR A 114 -5.69 4.65 18.10
CA TYR A 114 -5.98 3.22 18.12
C TYR A 114 -4.71 2.41 17.78
N PRO A 115 -4.34 1.35 18.51
CA PRO A 115 -3.13 0.59 18.23
C PRO A 115 -3.24 -0.23 16.94
N ILE A 116 -2.28 -0.08 16.02
CA ILE A 116 -2.26 -0.80 14.72
C ILE A 116 -2.26 -2.31 14.94
N MET A 117 -1.50 -2.79 15.93
CA MET A 117 -1.38 -4.22 16.21
C MET A 117 -2.62 -4.81 16.90
N ALA A 118 -3.61 -4.00 17.27
CA ALA A 118 -4.86 -4.46 17.88
C ALA A 118 -5.93 -4.87 16.85
N PHE A 119 -5.78 -4.48 15.58
CA PHE A 119 -6.69 -4.97 14.53
C PHE A 119 -6.58 -6.48 14.37
N GLY A 120 -7.71 -7.15 14.16
CA GLY A 120 -7.77 -8.52 13.66
C GLY A 120 -7.98 -8.57 12.15
N ASN A 121 -7.86 -9.78 11.57
CA ASN A 121 -8.03 -10.02 10.14
C ASN A 121 -9.41 -9.56 9.62
N GLU A 122 -10.44 -9.64 10.46
CA GLU A 122 -11.80 -9.21 10.16
C GLU A 122 -11.90 -7.72 9.81
N SER A 123 -11.02 -6.89 10.38
CA SER A 123 -10.96 -5.45 10.09
C SER A 123 -10.59 -5.14 8.63
N PHE A 124 -10.00 -6.11 7.93
CA PHE A 124 -9.49 -5.95 6.56
C PHE A 124 -10.24 -6.78 5.51
N ARG A 125 -11.33 -7.45 5.87
CA ARG A 125 -12.11 -8.29 4.93
C ARG A 125 -12.60 -7.52 3.70
N GLN A 126 -12.99 -6.26 3.88
CA GLN A 126 -13.45 -5.39 2.80
C GLN A 126 -12.32 -4.82 1.93
N CYS A 127 -11.05 -4.99 2.31
CA CYS A 127 -9.91 -4.45 1.58
C CYS A 127 -9.44 -5.33 0.41
N GLN A 128 -10.18 -6.40 0.11
CA GLN A 128 -9.77 -7.44 -0.83
C GLN A 128 -10.12 -7.12 -2.31
N GLU A 129 -10.57 -5.89 -2.61
CA GLU A 129 -11.07 -5.46 -3.92
C GLU A 129 -10.24 -4.36 -4.61
N THR A 130 -8.91 -4.37 -4.51
CA THR A 130 -8.06 -3.41 -5.26
C THR A 130 -7.07 -4.06 -6.22
N SER A 131 -7.42 -5.21 -6.80
CA SER A 131 -7.04 -5.47 -8.18
C SER A 131 -8.32 -5.44 -9.01
N LEU A 132 -8.36 -4.60 -10.04
CA LEU A 132 -9.33 -4.79 -11.11
C LEU A 132 -9.07 -6.19 -11.68
N SER A 133 -9.80 -7.19 -11.16
CA SER A 133 -9.82 -8.54 -11.71
C SER A 133 -10.11 -8.43 -13.21
N ALA A 134 -9.38 -9.17 -14.04
CA ALA A 134 -9.58 -9.22 -15.49
C ALA A 134 -11.06 -9.49 -15.86
N GLN A 135 -11.84 -10.06 -14.95
CA GLN A 135 -13.27 -10.26 -15.06
C GLN A 135 -14.07 -8.96 -15.28
N HIS A 136 -13.67 -7.83 -14.66
CA HIS A 136 -14.33 -6.54 -14.90
C HIS A 136 -14.03 -6.00 -16.31
N TYR A 137 -12.79 -6.15 -16.79
CA TYR A 137 -12.42 -5.81 -18.17
C TYR A 137 -13.17 -6.66 -19.18
N ILE A 138 -13.31 -7.96 -18.93
CA ILE A 138 -14.08 -8.89 -19.78
C ILE A 138 -15.56 -8.49 -19.79
N ALA A 139 -16.15 -8.11 -18.65
CA ALA A 139 -17.53 -7.63 -18.60
C ALA A 139 -17.74 -6.38 -19.49
N PHE A 140 -16.83 -5.40 -19.44
CA PHE A 140 -16.89 -4.23 -20.33
C PHE A 140 -16.69 -4.58 -21.82
N LEU A 141 -15.78 -5.51 -22.13
CA LEU A 141 -15.49 -5.94 -23.50
C LEU A 141 -16.58 -6.84 -24.11
N LEU A 142 -17.36 -7.57 -23.30
CA LEU A 142 -18.47 -8.39 -23.79
C LEU A 142 -19.77 -7.59 -23.85
N ILE A 143 -20.14 -6.88 -22.78
CA ILE A 143 -21.45 -6.21 -22.69
C ILE A 143 -21.56 -5.04 -23.69
N GLY A 144 -20.45 -4.32 -23.95
CA GLY A 144 -20.42 -3.20 -24.89
C GLY A 144 -20.83 -3.60 -26.33
N PRO A 145 -20.14 -4.56 -26.97
CA PRO A 145 -20.46 -5.03 -28.31
C PRO A 145 -21.83 -5.71 -28.44
N PHE A 146 -22.28 -6.46 -27.43
CA PHE A 146 -23.62 -7.08 -27.47
C PHE A 146 -24.74 -6.04 -27.44
N SER A 147 -24.56 -4.96 -26.68
CA SER A 147 -25.54 -3.86 -26.63
C SER A 147 -25.61 -3.10 -27.96
N PHE A 148 -24.45 -2.88 -28.60
CA PHE A 148 -24.37 -2.20 -29.89
C PHE A 148 -24.98 -3.03 -31.04
N THR A 149 -24.67 -4.33 -31.10
CA THR A 149 -25.20 -5.22 -32.14
C THR A 149 -26.71 -5.46 -31.99
N ALA A 150 -27.22 -5.57 -30.76
CA ALA A 150 -28.66 -5.67 -30.50
C ALA A 150 -29.42 -4.42 -30.95
N SER A 151 -28.85 -3.23 -30.72
CA SER A 151 -29.44 -1.95 -31.17
C SER A 151 -29.48 -1.86 -32.70
N ILE A 152 -28.39 -2.23 -33.38
CA ILE A 152 -28.36 -2.27 -34.86
C ILE A 152 -29.40 -3.25 -35.40
N PHE A 153 -29.47 -4.46 -34.84
CA PHE A 153 -30.43 -5.46 -35.30
C PHE A 153 -31.88 -4.97 -35.13
N PHE A 154 -32.19 -4.37 -33.99
CA PHE A 154 -33.51 -3.78 -33.73
C PHE A 154 -33.84 -2.65 -34.72
N CYS A 155 -32.89 -1.77 -35.00
CA CYS A 155 -33.06 -0.68 -35.97
C CYS A 155 -33.28 -1.21 -37.39
N ILE A 156 -32.51 -2.21 -37.83
CA ILE A 156 -32.67 -2.82 -39.16
C ILE A 156 -34.02 -3.53 -39.26
N PHE A 157 -34.41 -4.29 -38.24
CA PHE A 157 -35.69 -5.00 -38.20
C PHE A 157 -36.88 -4.03 -38.27
N MET A 158 -36.89 -3.00 -37.41
CA MET A 158 -37.94 -1.98 -37.43
C MET A 158 -37.96 -1.20 -38.75
N GLY A 159 -36.79 -0.83 -39.28
CA GLY A 159 -36.68 -0.17 -40.59
C GLY A 159 -37.24 -1.02 -41.72
N SER A 160 -37.01 -2.33 -41.68
CA SER A 160 -37.52 -3.28 -42.68
C SER A 160 -39.04 -3.44 -42.61
N ILE A 161 -39.61 -3.49 -41.41
CA ILE A 161 -41.08 -3.52 -41.21
C ILE A 161 -41.72 -2.25 -41.76
N VAL A 162 -41.16 -1.08 -41.43
CA VAL A 162 -41.69 0.21 -41.88
C VAL A 162 -41.63 0.31 -43.41
N ALA A 163 -40.52 -0.10 -44.03
CA ALA A 163 -40.39 -0.12 -45.49
C ALA A 163 -41.38 -1.08 -46.16
N ALA A 164 -41.65 -2.25 -45.57
CA ALA A 164 -42.62 -3.21 -46.09
C ALA A 164 -44.08 -2.77 -45.93
N TYR A 165 -44.39 -1.89 -44.97
CA TYR A 165 -45.74 -1.36 -44.76
C TYR A 165 -46.05 -0.14 -45.65
N HIS A 166 -45.02 0.57 -46.11
CA HIS A 166 -45.14 1.79 -46.93
C HIS A 166 -44.92 1.58 -48.44
N ASN A 167 -44.86 0.31 -48.90
CA ASN A 167 -44.70 -0.09 -50.30
C ASN A 167 -45.88 -0.99 -50.70
#